data_AF-A0AB73TCQ1-F1
#
_entry.id   AF-A0AB73TCQ1-F1
#
_cell.length_a   1.000
_cell.length_b   1.000
_cell.length_c   1.000
_cell.angle_alpha   90.00
_cell.angle_beta   90.00
_cell.angle_gamma   90.00
#
_symmetry.space_group_name_H-M   'P 1'
#
loop_
_entity.id
_entity.type
_entity.pdbx_description
1 polymer ?
#
loop_
_entity_poly.entity_id
_entity_poly.type
_entity_poly.pdbx_seq_one_letter_code
_entity_poly.pdbx_strand_id
1 'polypeptide(L)'
;MWIAWSPHSITSWPDLTKAEYVREHVIKHRERVFGEADEAVAGSLVDDAAVSAVAERLWLIVLSDRQETLVISKEHRGVIDAYEAEKGE
;
A
#
# COMPACT_ATOMS: atom_id res chain seq x y z
N MET A 1 -0.82 -2.59 1.87
CA MET A 1 -1.15 -1.15 1.78
C MET A 1 -0.24 -0.41 2.75
N TRP A 2 0.55 0.51 2.24
CA TRP A 2 1.48 1.35 3.00
C TRP A 2 0.88 2.76 3.11
N ILE A 3 0.80 3.30 4.33
CA ILE A 3 0.29 4.64 4.60
C ILE A 3 1.41 5.43 5.31
N ALA A 4 1.80 6.56 4.74
CA ALA A 4 2.82 7.43 5.30
C ALA A 4 2.35 8.90 5.32
N TRP A 5 2.58 9.59 6.45
CA TRP A 5 2.18 11.00 6.71
C TRP A 5 3.32 12.00 6.52
N SER A 6 4.52 11.53 6.22
CA SER A 6 5.66 12.41 5.96
C SER A 6 6.62 11.73 4.97
N PRO A 7 7.23 12.48 4.03
CA PRO A 7 8.16 11.96 3.03
C PRO A 7 9.53 11.58 3.61
N HIS A 8 9.57 10.90 4.74
CA HIS A 8 10.79 10.27 5.21
C HIS A 8 11.07 9.06 4.30
N SER A 9 12.26 9.04 3.68
CA SER A 9 12.71 7.98 2.76
C SER A 9 12.00 7.92 1.40
N ILE A 10 11.59 9.05 0.82
CA ILE A 10 11.05 9.13 -0.57
C ILE A 10 11.85 8.30 -1.58
N THR A 11 13.18 8.25 -1.42
CA THR A 11 14.07 7.55 -2.35
C THR A 11 13.88 6.03 -2.37
N SER A 12 13.39 5.44 -1.27
CA SER A 12 13.14 3.99 -1.20
C SER A 12 11.70 3.61 -1.56
N TRP A 13 10.81 4.58 -1.74
CA TRP A 13 9.39 4.35 -2.00
C TRP A 13 9.09 3.57 -3.28
N PRO A 14 9.79 3.81 -4.41
CA PRO A 14 9.61 3.01 -5.61
C PRO A 14 9.99 1.54 -5.40
N ASP A 15 10.81 1.24 -4.38
CA ASP A 15 11.28 -0.11 -4.10
C ASP A 15 10.32 -0.89 -3.21
N LEU A 16 9.53 -0.22 -2.36
CA LEU A 16 8.62 -0.86 -1.40
C LEU A 16 7.54 -1.75 -2.04
N THR A 17 7.24 -1.51 -3.32
CA THR A 17 6.26 -2.27 -4.10
C THR A 17 6.92 -3.20 -5.12
N LYS A 18 8.24 -3.33 -5.11
CA LYS A 18 8.96 -4.25 -6.01
C LYS A 18 9.01 -5.66 -5.45
N ALA A 19 9.04 -6.65 -6.34
CA ALA A 19 9.11 -8.06 -5.98
C ALA A 19 10.38 -8.37 -5.17
N GLU A 20 11.51 -7.75 -5.49
CA GLU A 20 12.78 -7.94 -4.79
C GLU A 20 12.71 -7.51 -3.32
N TYR A 21 12.07 -6.36 -3.06
CA TYR A 21 11.89 -5.85 -1.71
C TYR A 21 10.97 -6.74 -0.88
N VAL A 22 9.88 -7.23 -1.48
CA VAL A 22 8.97 -8.19 -0.86
C VAL A 22 9.71 -9.49 -0.55
N ARG A 23 10.49 -10.02 -1.50
CA ARG A 23 11.28 -11.25 -1.35
C ARG A 23 12.28 -11.14 -0.20
N GLU A 24 13.04 -10.05 -0.15
CA GLU A 24 13.99 -9.77 0.92
C GLU A 24 13.30 -9.80 2.29
N HIS A 25 12.12 -9.18 2.40
CA HIS A 25 11.40 -9.09 3.67
C HIS A 25 10.73 -10.41 4.07
N VAL A 26 10.29 -11.21 3.10
CA VAL A 26 9.83 -12.59 3.34
C VAL A 26 10.95 -13.43 3.94
N ILE A 27 12.17 -13.35 3.39
CA ILE A 27 13.35 -14.07 3.88
C ILE A 27 13.81 -13.53 5.24
N LYS A 28 13.79 -12.22 5.44
CA LYS A 28 14.12 -11.58 6.73
C LYS A 28 13.20 -12.05 7.86
N HIS A 29 11.94 -12.35 7.54
CA HIS A 29 10.93 -12.85 8.48
C HIS A 29 10.67 -14.35 8.34
N ARG A 30 11.64 -15.11 7.79
CA ARG A 30 11.57 -16.56 7.52
C ARG A 30 11.03 -17.42 8.65
N GLU A 31 11.42 -17.17 9.91
CA GLU A 31 10.95 -17.96 11.05
C GLU A 31 9.43 -17.83 11.23
N ARG A 32 8.88 -16.64 10.97
CA ARG A 32 7.44 -16.39 11.07
C ARG A 32 6.67 -16.89 9.85
N VAL A 33 7.26 -16.79 8.65
CA VAL A 33 6.59 -17.13 7.39
C VAL A 33 6.63 -18.63 7.13
N PHE A 34 7.79 -19.26 7.33
CA PHE A 34 8.05 -20.65 6.97
C PHE A 34 8.28 -21.56 8.19
N GLY A 35 8.49 -21.00 9.39
CA GLY A 35 8.96 -21.78 10.54
C GLY A 35 10.42 -22.21 10.43
N GLU A 36 11.20 -21.56 9.56
CA GLU A 36 12.58 -21.92 9.24
C GLU A 36 13.54 -20.78 9.65
N ALA A 37 14.68 -21.13 10.26
CA ALA A 37 15.68 -20.18 10.76
C ALA A 37 16.85 -20.00 9.76
N ASP A 38 17.10 -20.98 8.90
CA ASP A 38 18.13 -20.90 7.88
C ASP A 38 17.68 -20.08 6.66
N GLU A 39 18.54 -19.17 6.22
CA GLU A 39 18.24 -18.26 5.12
C GLU A 39 18.23 -18.93 3.75
N ALA A 40 19.16 -19.86 3.51
CA ALA A 40 19.25 -20.55 2.22
C ALA A 40 18.07 -21.50 2.03
N VAL A 41 17.70 -22.23 3.08
CA VAL A 41 16.51 -23.09 3.09
C VAL A 41 15.26 -22.26 2.88
N ALA A 42 15.05 -21.19 3.67
CA ALA A 42 13.92 -20.28 3.49
C ALA A 42 13.87 -19.70 2.06
N GLY A 43 15.02 -19.34 1.50
CA GLY A 43 15.13 -18.82 0.13
C GLY A 43 14.65 -19.80 -0.95
N SER A 44 14.75 -21.11 -0.70
CA SER A 44 14.22 -22.16 -1.60
C SER A 44 12.73 -22.45 -1.42
N LEU A 45 12.15 -22.03 -0.28
CA LEU A 45 10.71 -22.14 0.02
C LEU A 45 9.91 -20.96 -0.53
N VAL A 46 10.58 -19.90 -1.00
CA VAL A 46 9.91 -18.73 -1.57
C VAL A 46 9.25 -19.09 -2.90
N ASP A 47 7.95 -18.80 -3.00
CA ASP A 47 7.22 -18.81 -4.26
C ASP A 47 7.33 -17.42 -4.93
N ASP A 48 8.13 -17.33 -5.98
CA ASP A 48 8.37 -16.08 -6.71
C ASP A 48 7.10 -15.56 -7.43
N ALA A 49 6.15 -16.44 -7.78
CA ALA A 49 4.87 -16.03 -8.34
C ALA A 49 3.98 -15.38 -7.27
N ALA A 50 3.97 -15.94 -6.06
CA ALA A 50 3.28 -15.32 -4.92
C ALA A 50 3.90 -13.97 -4.54
N VAL A 51 5.23 -13.87 -4.54
CA VAL A 51 5.94 -12.60 -4.31
C VAL A 51 5.53 -11.55 -5.34
N SER A 52 5.54 -11.90 -6.63
CA SER A 52 5.15 -11.00 -7.72
C SER A 52 3.69 -10.55 -7.58
N ALA A 53 2.80 -11.49 -7.29
CA ALA A 53 1.38 -11.23 -7.05
C ALA A 53 1.16 -10.28 -5.86
N VAL A 54 1.93 -10.42 -4.77
CA VAL A 54 1.86 -9.48 -3.64
C VAL A 54 2.34 -8.10 -4.05
N ALA A 55 3.49 -8.02 -4.72
CA ALA A 55 4.07 -6.76 -5.19
C ALA A 55 3.10 -5.94 -6.06
N GLU A 56 2.44 -6.59 -7.03
CA GLU A 56 1.42 -5.96 -7.90
C GLU A 56 0.20 -5.41 -7.14
N ARG A 57 -0.11 -5.99 -5.98
CA ARG A 57 -1.26 -5.58 -5.14
C ARG A 57 -0.86 -4.57 -4.06
N LEU A 58 0.43 -4.29 -3.87
CA LEU A 58 0.88 -3.33 -2.87
C LEU A 58 0.65 -1.90 -3.33
N TRP A 59 -0.10 -1.16 -2.54
CA TRP A 59 -0.38 0.25 -2.77
C TRP A 59 0.40 1.10 -1.78
N LEU A 60 1.02 2.16 -2.28
CA LEU A 60 1.66 3.20 -1.47
C LEU A 60 0.81 4.46 -1.55
N ILE A 61 0.23 4.87 -0.42
CA ILE A 61 -0.59 6.07 -0.33
C ILE A 61 0.17 7.06 0.55
N VAL A 62 0.52 8.20 -0.04
CA VAL A 62 1.16 9.31 0.65
C VAL A 62 0.06 10.28 1.04
N LEU A 63 -0.17 10.40 2.33
CA LEU A 63 -1.10 11.38 2.88
C LEU A 63 -0.32 12.63 3.26
N SER A 64 -0.91 13.78 2.96
CA SER A 64 -0.46 15.07 3.49
C SER A 64 -1.59 15.72 4.27
N ASP A 65 -1.26 16.48 5.31
CA ASP A 65 -2.24 17.24 6.10
C ASP A 65 -3.13 18.14 5.21
N ARG A 66 -2.57 18.63 4.09
CA ARG A 66 -3.32 19.42 3.10
C ARG A 66 -4.37 18.59 2.37
N GLN A 67 -4.12 17.32 2.07
CA GLN A 67 -5.08 16.43 1.42
C GLN A 67 -6.22 15.99 2.35
N GLU A 68 -5.98 15.89 3.66
CA GLU A 68 -7.04 15.57 4.62
C GLU A 68 -8.12 16.68 4.67
N THR A 69 -7.75 17.92 4.36
CA THR A 69 -8.69 19.05 4.27
C THR A 69 -9.41 19.18 2.92
N LEU A 70 -9.07 18.36 1.90
CA LEU A 70 -9.71 18.36 0.58
C LEU A 70 -11.00 17.52 0.54
N VAL A 71 -11.63 17.31 1.69
CA VAL A 71 -12.97 16.74 1.76
C VAL A 71 -14.00 17.86 1.66
N ILE A 72 -15.02 17.66 0.83
CA ILE A 72 -16.13 18.61 0.72
C ILE A 72 -16.83 18.76 2.08
N SER A 73 -17.15 20.00 2.47
CA SER A 73 -17.90 20.23 3.71
C SER A 73 -19.30 19.62 3.61
N LYS A 74 -19.94 19.36 4.75
CA LYS A 74 -21.31 18.79 4.77
C LYS A 74 -22.29 19.70 4.03
N GLU A 75 -22.13 21.01 4.17
CA GLU A 75 -22.94 22.03 3.52
C GLU A 75 -22.77 21.98 1.99
N HIS A 76 -21.52 21.97 1.51
CA HIS A 76 -21.25 21.88 0.07
C HIS A 76 -21.68 20.53 -0.51
N ARG A 77 -21.56 19.43 0.25
CA ARG A 77 -22.07 18.12 -0.17
C ARG A 77 -23.59 18.16 -0.35
N GLY A 78 -24.32 18.78 0.57
CA GLY A 78 -25.76 18.94 0.47
C GLY A 78 -26.21 19.72 -0.77
N VAL A 79 -25.43 20.72 -1.20
CA VAL A 79 -25.71 21.47 -2.44
C VAL A 79 -25.58 20.56 -3.68
N ILE A 80 -24.56 19.71 -3.74
CA ILE A 80 -24.37 18.77 -4.86
C ILE A 80 -25.48 17.72 -4.85
N ASP A 81 -25.80 17.13 -3.70
CA ASP A 81 -26.85 16.11 -3.57
C ASP A 81 -28.21 16.67 -4.02
N ALA A 82 -28.54 17.92 -3.68
CA ALA A 82 -29.76 18.59 -4.13
C ALA A 82 -29.75 18.84 -5.65
N TYR A 83 -28.64 19.34 -6.20
CA TYR A 83 -28.50 19.59 -7.63
C TYR A 83 -28.66 18.31 -8.46
N GLU A 84 -28.02 17.21 -8.05
CA GLU A 84 -28.12 15.92 -8.76
C GLU A 84 -29.52 15.31 -8.65
N ALA A 85 -30.21 15.49 -7.51
CA ALA A 85 -31.60 15.07 -7.35
C ALA A 85 -32.55 15.82 -8.31
N GLU A 86 -32.37 17.12 -8.47
CA GLU A 86 -33.16 17.95 -9.42
C GLU A 86 -32.86 17.64 -10.89
N LYS A 87 -31.64 17.18 -11.21
CA LYS A 87 -31.22 16.83 -12.57
C LYS A 87 -31.67 15.43 -13.02
N GLY A 88 -32.02 14.58 -12.06
CA GLY A 88 -32.47 13.21 -12.29
C GLY A 88 -33.97 13.08 -12.58
N GLU A 89 -34.74 14.17 -12.49
CA GLU A 89 -36.14 14.31 -12.94
C GLU A 89 -36.21 14.84 -14.39
#